data_AF-A0A975A870-F1
#
_entry.id   AF-A0A975A870-F1
#
_cell.length_a   1.000
_cell.length_b   1.000
_cell.length_c   1.000
_cell.angle_alpha   90.00
_cell.angle_beta   90.00
_cell.angle_gamma   90.00
#
_symmetry.space_group_name_H-M   'P 1'
#
loop_
_entity.id
_entity.type
_entity.pdbx_description
1 polymer ?
#
loop_
_entity_poly.entity_id
_entity_poly.type
_entity_poly.pdbx_seq_one_letter_code
_entity_poly.pdbx_strand_id
1 'polypeptide(L)'
;MRIVMYCYAAIFALLLIGNTVFWIKSRGGWKMLLYELFSGGCIIAAVLIYFTPAWTKAVNPWLTLLAIPVIAVDFYMSVIMHPDHTKPPGIDVSESEIDIARIISLIFEAPGYITAALLMVEKWRHIIV
;
A
#
# COMPACT_ATOMS: atom_id res chain seq x y z
N MET A 1 20.54 -9.22 -0.54
CA MET A 1 19.36 -8.56 0.04
C MET A 1 18.89 -7.33 -0.74
N ARG A 2 19.73 -6.33 -1.05
CA ARG A 2 19.29 -5.08 -1.73
C ARG A 2 18.57 -5.28 -3.08
N ILE A 3 19.05 -6.21 -3.91
CA ILE A 3 18.45 -6.49 -5.24
C ILE A 3 17.00 -7.01 -5.10
N VAL A 4 16.76 -7.97 -4.21
CA VAL A 4 15.42 -8.55 -3.98
C VAL A 4 14.42 -7.48 -3.53
N MET A 5 14.87 -6.52 -2.72
CA MET A 5 14.07 -5.38 -2.28
C MET A 5 13.74 -4.42 -3.43
N TYR A 6 14.71 -4.06 -4.27
CA TYR A 6 14.41 -3.22 -5.44
C TYR A 6 13.46 -3.94 -6.40
N CYS A 7 13.59 -5.26 -6.56
CA CYS A 7 12.63 -6.06 -7.31
C CYS A 7 11.23 -5.99 -6.69
N TYR A 8 11.10 -6.11 -5.36
CA TYR A 8 9.80 -6.00 -4.68
C TYR A 8 9.19 -4.61 -4.84
N ALA A 9 9.96 -3.54 -4.60
CA ALA A 9 9.49 -2.17 -4.81
C ALA A 9 9.09 -1.90 -6.27
N ALA A 10 9.82 -2.47 -7.24
CA ALA A 10 9.50 -2.37 -8.65
C ALA A 10 8.21 -3.14 -9.01
N ILE A 11 8.03 -4.36 -8.49
CA ILE A 11 6.79 -5.13 -8.68
C ILE A 11 5.60 -4.36 -8.10
N PHE A 12 5.76 -3.79 -6.90
CA PHE A 12 4.71 -3.01 -6.26
C PHE A 12 4.40 -1.71 -7.03
N ALA A 13 5.41 -1.03 -7.55
CA ALA A 13 5.23 0.11 -8.44
C ALA A 13 4.48 -0.26 -9.73
N LEU A 14 4.76 -1.44 -10.32
CA LEU A 14 4.05 -1.94 -11.49
C LEU A 14 2.57 -2.25 -11.17
N LEU A 15 2.29 -2.83 -10.01
CA LEU A 15 0.92 -3.06 -9.53
C LEU A 15 0.17 -1.73 -9.37
N LEU A 16 0.80 -0.74 -8.76
CA LEU A 16 0.20 0.60 -8.58
C LEU A 16 -0.11 1.28 -9.93
N ILE A 17 0.81 1.18 -10.90
CA ILE A 17 0.60 1.68 -12.27
C ILE A 17 -0.56 0.92 -12.94
N GLY A 18 -0.61 -0.41 -12.77
CA GLY A 18 -1.69 -1.25 -13.30
C GLY A 18 -3.06 -0.83 -12.76
N ASN A 19 -3.18 -0.66 -11.44
CA ASN A 19 -4.40 -0.20 -10.79
C ASN A 19 -4.78 1.22 -11.24
N THR A 20 -3.81 2.13 -11.37
CA THR A 20 -4.02 3.48 -11.88
C THR A 20 -4.61 3.47 -13.29
N VAL A 21 -4.01 2.70 -14.21
CA VAL A 21 -4.49 2.58 -15.59
C VAL A 21 -5.89 1.98 -15.64
N PHE A 22 -6.15 0.95 -14.81
CA PHE A 22 -7.47 0.34 -14.70
C PHE A 22 -8.53 1.35 -14.23
N TRP A 23 -8.27 2.12 -13.17
CA TRP A 23 -9.19 3.11 -12.63
C TRP A 23 -9.48 4.28 -13.59
N ILE A 24 -8.45 4.74 -14.32
CA ILE A 24 -8.62 5.76 -15.36
C ILE A 24 -9.55 5.22 -16.46
N LYS A 25 -9.35 3.96 -16.89
CA LYS A 25 -10.15 3.35 -17.95
C LYS A 25 -11.58 3.02 -17.52
N SER A 26 -11.78 2.59 -16.27
CA SER A 26 -13.09 2.23 -15.71
C SER A 26 -13.93 3.44 -15.32
N ARG A 27 -13.45 4.68 -15.55
CA ARG A 27 -14.08 5.94 -15.10
C ARG A 27 -14.45 5.92 -13.62
N GLY A 28 -13.70 5.16 -12.83
CA GLY A 28 -14.03 5.03 -11.43
C GLY A 28 -13.71 6.31 -10.65
N GLY A 29 -14.23 6.42 -9.42
CA GLY A 29 -14.21 7.66 -8.65
C GLY A 29 -12.79 8.19 -8.41
N TRP A 30 -12.53 9.45 -8.77
CA TRP A 30 -11.23 10.12 -8.61
C TRP A 30 -10.67 10.07 -7.17
N LYS A 31 -11.55 9.99 -6.17
CA LYS A 31 -11.18 9.87 -4.75
C LYS A 31 -10.46 8.55 -4.46
N MET A 32 -10.94 7.45 -5.07
CA MET A 32 -10.35 6.12 -4.90
C MET A 32 -8.98 6.06 -5.59
N LEU A 33 -8.88 6.63 -6.79
CA LEU A 33 -7.60 6.74 -7.49
C LEU A 33 -6.57 7.55 -6.69
N LEU A 34 -6.96 8.70 -6.15
CA LEU A 34 -6.07 9.54 -5.35
C LEU A 34 -5.60 8.80 -4.09
N TYR A 35 -6.51 8.05 -3.47
CA TYR A 35 -6.21 7.21 -2.32
C TYR A 35 -5.19 6.13 -2.67
N GLU A 36 -5.41 5.33 -3.71
CA GLU A 36 -4.49 4.24 -4.11
C GLU A 36 -3.10 4.77 -4.46
N LEU A 37 -3.02 5.90 -5.18
CA LEU A 37 -1.75 6.55 -5.50
C LEU A 37 -0.99 6.98 -4.24
N PHE A 38 -1.72 7.53 -3.26
CA PHE A 38 -1.13 7.97 -2.01
C PHE A 38 -0.71 6.78 -1.13
N SER A 39 -1.60 5.80 -0.91
CA SER A 39 -1.32 4.62 -0.09
C SER A 39 -0.18 3.80 -0.70
N GLY A 40 -0.26 3.50 -1.99
CA GLY A 40 0.78 2.77 -2.71
C GLY A 40 2.12 3.50 -2.69
N GLY A 41 2.12 4.82 -2.88
CA GLY A 41 3.32 5.65 -2.76
C GLY A 41 3.94 5.61 -1.35
N CYS A 42 3.11 5.71 -0.30
CA CYS A 42 3.55 5.61 1.09
C CYS A 42 4.19 4.26 1.40
N ILE A 43 3.61 3.15 0.92
CA ILE A 43 4.14 1.80 1.10
C ILE A 43 5.49 1.64 0.38
N ILE A 44 5.60 2.07 -0.88
CA ILE A 44 6.87 2.04 -1.63
C ILE A 44 7.94 2.85 -0.90
N ALA A 45 7.60 4.06 -0.45
CA ALA A 45 8.51 4.91 0.29
C ALA A 45 8.98 4.24 1.59
N ALA A 46 8.07 3.63 2.36
CA ALA A 46 8.40 2.92 3.58
C ALA A 46 9.38 1.75 3.32
N VAL A 47 9.13 0.97 2.27
CA VAL A 47 10.02 -0.12 1.83
C VAL A 47 11.40 0.41 1.49
N LEU A 48 11.49 1.43 0.63
CA LEU A 48 12.77 1.98 0.21
C LEU A 48 13.55 2.61 1.37
N ILE A 49 12.86 3.32 2.26
CA ILE A 49 13.47 3.94 3.44
C ILE A 49 14.02 2.86 4.36
N TYR A 50 13.20 1.89 4.77
CA TYR A 50 13.58 0.86 5.74
C TYR A 50 14.87 0.13 5.38
N PHE A 51 14.99 -0.25 4.11
CA PHE A 51 16.14 -1.02 3.64
C PHE A 51 17.30 -0.16 3.11
N THR A 52 17.17 1.16 3.12
CA THR A 52 18.26 2.10 2.77
C THR A 52 18.76 2.79 4.04
N PRO A 53 19.85 2.31 4.68
CA PRO A 53 20.27 2.80 6.00
C PRO A 53 20.50 4.31 6.09
N ALA A 54 20.96 4.94 5.01
CA ALA A 54 21.14 6.38 4.94
C ALA A 54 19.80 7.13 5.06
N TRP A 55 18.75 6.61 4.42
CA TRP A 55 17.40 7.19 4.46
C TRP A 55 16.70 6.87 5.76
N THR A 56 16.85 5.64 6.26
CA THR A 56 16.40 5.28 7.60
C THR A 56 16.92 6.29 8.60
N LYS A 57 18.23 6.57 8.64
CA LYS A 57 18.81 7.55 9.59
C LYS A 57 18.25 8.97 9.44
N ALA A 58 17.98 9.41 8.21
CA ALA A 58 17.52 10.76 7.93
C ALA A 58 16.01 10.98 8.14
N VAL A 59 15.19 9.92 8.14
CA VAL A 59 13.74 10.07 8.22
C VAL A 59 13.31 10.52 9.62
N ASN A 60 12.40 11.51 9.66
CA ASN A 60 11.78 11.96 10.89
C ASN A 60 10.82 10.87 11.43
N PRO A 61 10.97 10.41 12.68
CA PRO A 61 10.09 9.41 13.31
C PRO A 61 8.60 9.74 13.22
N TRP A 62 8.21 11.01 13.32
CA TRP A 62 6.81 11.43 13.24
C TRP A 62 6.18 11.14 11.88
N LEU A 63 6.97 11.16 10.79
CA LEU A 63 6.49 10.82 9.46
C LEU A 63 6.11 9.34 9.34
N THR A 64 6.70 8.47 10.16
CA THR A 64 6.34 7.03 10.14
C THR A 64 4.93 6.76 10.67
N LEU A 65 4.36 7.68 11.47
CA LEU A 65 2.97 7.55 11.94
C LEU A 65 1.94 7.68 10.82
N LEU A 66 2.30 8.31 9.69
CA LEU A 66 1.43 8.37 8.51
C LEU A 66 1.12 6.99 7.93
N ALA A 67 1.91 5.97 8.25
CA ALA A 67 1.63 4.60 7.84
C ALA A 67 0.41 4.01 8.56
N ILE A 68 0.09 4.46 9.78
CA ILE A 68 -1.05 3.95 10.57
C ILE A 68 -2.38 4.15 9.84
N PRO A 69 -2.77 5.39 9.45
CA PRO A 69 -4.02 5.60 8.73
C PRO A 69 -4.03 4.92 7.36
N VAL A 70 -2.89 4.82 6.68
CA VAL A 70 -2.78 4.11 5.38
C VAL A 70 -3.12 2.63 5.55
N ILE A 71 -2.45 1.94 6.49
CA ILE A 71 -2.71 0.52 6.77
C ILE A 71 -4.16 0.31 7.23
N ALA A 72 -4.67 1.19 8.08
CA ALA A 72 -6.03 1.08 8.60
C ALA A 72 -7.10 1.22 7.50
N VAL A 73 -6.94 2.20 6.60
CA VAL A 73 -7.88 2.38 5.48
C VAL A 73 -7.75 1.23 4.49
N ASP A 74 -6.55 0.78 4.14
CA ASP A 74 -6.38 -0.36 3.23
C ASP A 74 -7.03 -1.62 3.79
N PHE A 75 -6.83 -1.89 5.08
CA PHE A 75 -7.50 -3.01 5.75
C PHE A 75 -9.03 -2.88 5.74
N TYR A 76 -9.55 -1.68 6.03
CA TYR A 76 -10.99 -1.43 5.97
C TYR A 76 -11.55 -1.68 4.56
N MET A 77 -10.90 -1.16 3.52
CA MET A 77 -11.35 -1.27 2.13
C MET A 77 -11.25 -2.71 1.61
N SER A 78 -10.21 -3.45 1.99
CA SER A 78 -9.94 -4.80 1.49
C SER A 78 -10.66 -5.91 2.27
N VAL A 79 -10.90 -5.73 3.58
CA VAL A 79 -11.44 -6.77 4.46
C VAL A 79 -12.85 -6.47 4.95
N ILE A 80 -13.15 -5.21 5.30
CA ILE A 80 -14.39 -4.85 6.01
C ILE A 80 -15.47 -4.36 5.05
N MET A 81 -15.09 -3.59 4.03
CA MET A 81 -16.02 -2.91 3.13
C MET A 81 -16.69 -3.87 2.16
N HIS A 82 -17.99 -3.71 1.92
CA HIS A 82 -18.74 -4.55 0.98
C HIS A 82 -18.20 -4.39 -0.46
N PRO A 83 -18.13 -5.47 -1.27
CA PRO A 83 -17.65 -5.44 -2.65
C PRO A 83 -18.28 -4.34 -3.50
N ASP A 84 -19.58 -4.09 -3.34
CA ASP A 84 -20.36 -3.12 -4.14
C ASP A 84 -19.89 -1.68 -4.00
N HIS A 85 -19.19 -1.34 -2.91
CA HIS A 85 -18.66 0.00 -2.71
C HIS A 85 -17.25 0.19 -3.31
N THR A 86 -16.60 -0.90 -3.72
CA THR A 86 -15.28 -0.89 -4.38
C THR A 86 -15.36 -1.22 -5.87
N LYS A 87 -16.51 -1.72 -6.36
CA LYS A 87 -16.74 -2.02 -7.78
C LYS A 87 -16.75 -0.71 -8.60
N PRO A 88 -15.94 -0.60 -9.68
CA PRO A 88 -16.08 0.48 -10.64
C PRO A 88 -17.46 0.38 -11.33
N PRO A 89 -18.15 1.50 -11.56
CA PRO A 89 -19.46 1.50 -12.19
C PRO A 89 -19.39 0.92 -13.61
N GLY A 90 -20.26 -0.04 -13.92
CA GLY A 90 -20.39 -0.63 -15.27
C GLY A 90 -19.53 -1.86 -15.56
N ILE A 91 -18.89 -2.46 -14.54
CA ILE A 91 -18.21 -3.75 -14.68
C ILE A 91 -19.01 -4.83 -13.95
N ASP A 92 -19.58 -5.76 -14.70
CA ASP A 92 -20.21 -6.97 -14.15
C ASP A 92 -19.11 -8.00 -13.85
N VAL A 93 -18.67 -8.03 -12.60
CA VAL A 93 -17.71 -9.00 -12.07
C VAL A 93 -18.40 -9.79 -10.98
N SER A 94 -18.22 -11.11 -10.97
CA SER A 94 -18.79 -11.95 -9.93
C SER A 94 -18.22 -11.58 -8.55
N GLU A 95 -19.00 -11.73 -7.48
CA GLU A 95 -18.51 -11.47 -6.12
C GLU A 95 -17.27 -12.32 -5.78
N SER A 96 -17.22 -13.56 -6.27
CA SER A 96 -16.07 -14.45 -6.09
C SER A 96 -14.78 -13.93 -6.72
N GLU A 97 -14.85 -13.30 -7.89
CA GLU A 97 -13.66 -12.74 -8.54
C GLU A 97 -13.14 -11.50 -7.79
N ILE A 98 -14.04 -10.73 -7.18
CA ILE A 98 -13.68 -9.57 -6.38
C ILE A 98 -13.02 -9.99 -5.07
N ASP A 99 -13.52 -11.04 -4.42
CA ASP A 99 -12.89 -11.60 -3.23
C ASP A 99 -11.48 -12.15 -3.53
N ILE A 100 -11.31 -12.85 -4.66
CA ILE A 100 -10.00 -13.31 -5.12
C ILE A 100 -9.06 -12.12 -5.35
N ALA A 101 -9.53 -11.08 -6.05
CA ALA A 101 -8.73 -9.88 -6.30
C ALA A 101 -8.30 -9.19 -4.99
N ARG A 102 -9.20 -9.09 -4.01
CA ARG A 102 -8.89 -8.52 -2.68
C ARG A 102 -7.85 -9.33 -1.93
N ILE A 103 -7.99 -10.65 -1.90
CA ILE A 103 -7.02 -11.55 -1.24
C ILE A 103 -5.65 -11.44 -1.91
N ILE A 104 -5.61 -11.42 -3.24
CA ILE A 104 -4.36 -11.24 -4.00
C ILE A 104 -3.73 -9.90 -3.65
N SER A 105 -4.46 -8.79 -3.71
CA SER A 105 -3.94 -7.47 -3.34
C SER A 105 -3.38 -7.47 -1.92
N LEU A 106 -4.12 -8.01 -0.94
CA LEU A 106 -3.68 -8.10 0.45
C LEU A 106 -2.37 -8.89 0.60
N ILE A 107 -2.23 -10.02 -0.09
CA ILE A 107 -1.00 -10.84 -0.04
C ILE A 107 0.19 -10.08 -0.62
N PHE A 108 -0.01 -9.34 -1.71
CA PHE A 108 1.05 -8.55 -2.34
C PHE A 108 1.42 -7.30 -1.54
N GLU A 109 0.47 -6.70 -0.82
CA GLU A 109 0.64 -5.50 0.02
C GLU A 109 1.20 -5.82 1.41
N ALA A 110 0.94 -7.01 1.95
CA ALA A 110 1.34 -7.43 3.29
C ALA A 110 2.84 -7.23 3.60
N PRO A 111 3.80 -7.57 2.73
CA PRO A 111 5.21 -7.30 3.01
C PRO A 111 5.53 -5.79 3.11
N GLY A 112 4.80 -4.96 2.36
CA GLY A 112 4.86 -3.50 2.45
C GLY A 112 4.40 -2.98 3.82
N TYR A 113 3.25 -3.48 4.31
CA TYR A 113 2.74 -3.14 5.64
C TYR A 113 3.69 -3.57 6.76
N ILE A 114 4.24 -4.77 6.67
CA ILE A 114 5.24 -5.27 7.64
C ILE A 114 6.45 -4.35 7.65
N THR A 115 6.93 -3.93 6.48
CA THR A 115 8.08 -3.04 6.37
C THR A 115 7.81 -1.66 6.98
N ALA A 116 6.63 -1.10 6.74
CA ALA A 116 6.22 0.16 7.36
C ALA A 116 6.15 0.05 8.89
N ALA A 117 5.60 -1.05 9.41
CA ALA A 117 5.54 -1.30 10.85
C ALA A 117 6.93 -1.45 11.48
N LEU A 118 7.83 -2.19 10.83
CA LEU A 118 9.21 -2.38 11.28
C LEU A 118 9.99 -1.05 11.27
N LEU A 119 9.81 -0.23 10.23
CA LEU A 119 10.41 1.11 10.16
C LEU A 119 9.94 2.00 11.31
N MET A 120 8.64 1.95 11.64
CA MET A 120 8.09 2.68 12.79
C MET A 120 8.73 2.20 14.10
N VAL A 121 8.78 0.89 14.35
CA VAL A 121 9.42 0.34 15.56
C VAL A 121 10.89 0.78 15.67
N GLU A 122 11.65 0.68 14.57
CA GLU A 122 13.06 1.08 14.55
C GLU A 122 13.24 2.57 14.88
N LYS A 123 12.40 3.43 14.31
CA LYS A 123 12.46 4.88 14.53
C LYS A 123 12.12 5.29 15.96
N TRP A 124 11.12 4.65 16.53
CA TRP A 124 10.61 5.01 17.86
C TRP A 124 11.41 4.37 19.00
N ARG A 125 12.10 3.25 18.74
CA ARG A 125 13.01 2.62 19.72
C ARG A 125 14.08 3.58 20.25
N HIS A 126 14.59 4.48 19.40
CA HIS A 126 15.63 5.44 19.77
C HIS A 126 15.13 6.66 20.56
N ILE A 127 13.81 6.84 20.69
CA ILE A 127 13.20 7.97 21.39
C ILE A 127 12.71 7.56 22.78
N ILE A 128 12.22 6.32 22.90
CA ILE A 128 11.56 5.80 24.10
C ILE A 128 12.58 5.15 25.07
N VAL A 129 13.75 4.75 24.58
CA VAL A 129 14.86 4.15 25.35
C VAL A 129 16.03 5.11 25.40
#